data_AF-A0A524E015-F1
#
_entry.id   AF-A0A524E015-F1
#
_cell.length_a   1.000
_cell.length_b   1.000
_cell.length_c   1.000
_cell.angle_alpha   90.00
_cell.angle_beta   90.00
_cell.angle_gamma   90.00
#
_symmetry.space_group_name_H-M   'P 1'
#
loop_
_entity.id
_entity.type
_entity.pdbx_description
1 polymer ?
#
loop_
_entity_poly.entity_id
_entity_poly.type
_entity_poly.pdbx_seq_one_letter_code
_entity_poly.pdbx_strand_id
1 'polypeptide(L)'
;MERKQIFSNLALIGDNLELKENVVLKINEQGRILKITHDDDAYKEGHNKQNKLEIMIPGFINSHVHIGDSFAKEAGFNKNLKEIVAPPDGLKHKLLHAVSKESKIKGIKNAALEMLSNGTTCFVDFRERGNEGIEILRQALSDNLLNHVILGRFNDVDEIFSVMNSADGIGLASYGVINDQKKKILKEQKHKTNKIIACHVGERVREKKVLKQIIKDKIVDVIIHGTQ
;
A
#
# COMPACT_ATOMS: atom_id res chain seq x y z
N MET A 1 -20.21 24.86 -11.48
CA MET A 1 -19.12 23.97 -11.06
C MET A 1 -18.31 24.71 -10.02
N GLU A 2 -18.54 24.42 -8.76
CA GLU A 2 -17.77 25.02 -7.68
C GLU A 2 -16.34 24.46 -7.71
N ARG A 3 -15.38 25.35 -7.97
CA ARG A 3 -13.96 25.01 -7.94
C ARG A 3 -13.46 25.29 -6.53
N LYS A 4 -13.01 24.26 -5.82
CA LYS A 4 -12.35 24.48 -4.54
C LYS A 4 -10.97 25.06 -4.80
N GLN A 5 -10.64 26.14 -4.11
CA GLN A 5 -9.31 26.74 -4.12
C GLN A 5 -8.65 26.48 -2.77
N ILE A 6 -7.41 26.01 -2.80
CA ILE A 6 -6.57 25.89 -1.60
C ILE A 6 -5.40 26.84 -1.75
N PHE A 7 -5.15 27.61 -0.70
CA PHE A 7 -4.05 28.57 -0.62
C PHE A 7 -3.03 28.06 0.39
N SER A 8 -1.75 28.25 0.11
CA SER A 8 -0.67 27.99 1.06
C SER A 8 0.48 28.95 0.85
N ASN A 9 1.15 29.36 1.93
CA ASN A 9 2.30 30.26 1.85
C ASN A 9 3.50 29.57 1.19
N LEU A 10 3.69 28.27 1.45
CA LEU A 10 4.77 27.48 0.91
C LEU A 10 4.21 26.17 0.36
N ALA A 11 4.74 25.68 -0.76
CA ALA A 11 4.48 24.30 -1.18
C ALA A 11 5.70 23.66 -1.84
N LEU A 12 5.80 22.33 -1.72
CA LEU A 12 6.75 21.53 -2.49
C LEU A 12 6.06 20.99 -3.74
N ILE A 13 6.52 21.39 -4.92
CA ILE A 13 5.85 21.12 -6.21
C ILE A 13 6.78 20.41 -7.18
N GLY A 14 6.21 19.47 -7.95
CA GLY A 14 6.90 18.72 -9.00
C GLY A 14 7.74 17.56 -8.47
N ASP A 15 8.35 16.83 -9.40
CA ASP A 15 9.09 15.60 -9.10
C ASP A 15 10.34 15.85 -8.23
N ASN A 16 10.89 17.06 -8.30
CA ASN A 16 12.04 17.50 -7.51
C ASN A 16 11.65 18.15 -6.17
N LEU A 17 10.35 18.22 -5.85
CA LEU A 17 9.82 18.86 -4.64
C LEU A 17 10.36 20.29 -4.46
N GLU A 18 10.31 21.10 -5.51
CA GLU A 18 10.80 22.48 -5.45
C GLU A 18 9.93 23.32 -4.52
N LEU A 19 10.58 24.08 -3.63
CA LEU A 19 9.89 25.03 -2.76
C LEU A 19 9.39 26.22 -3.59
N LYS A 20 8.09 26.48 -3.54
CA LYS A 20 7.43 27.64 -4.13
C LYS A 20 6.70 28.44 -3.05
N GLU A 21 6.60 29.74 -3.25
CA GLU A 21 5.88 30.64 -2.36
C GLU A 21 4.52 31.01 -2.94
N ASN A 22 3.58 31.37 -2.07
CA ASN A 22 2.25 31.87 -2.43
C ASN A 22 1.53 30.95 -3.42
N VAL A 23 1.20 29.73 -3.02
CA VAL A 23 0.68 28.71 -3.95
C VAL A 23 -0.85 28.63 -3.88
N VAL A 24 -1.49 28.55 -5.05
CA VAL A 24 -2.93 28.30 -5.20
C VAL A 24 -3.16 27.02 -6.00
N LEU A 25 -3.90 26.08 -5.41
CA LEU A 25 -4.39 24.89 -6.10
C LEU A 25 -5.85 25.07 -6.48
N LYS A 26 -6.15 24.87 -7.77
CA LYS A 26 -7.53 24.73 -8.26
C LYS A 26 -7.88 23.26 -8.38
N ILE A 27 -8.88 22.83 -7.63
CA ILE A 27 -9.29 21.42 -7.54
C ILE A 27 -10.72 21.27 -8.07
N ASN A 28 -10.95 20.20 -8.84
CA ASN A 28 -12.28 19.86 -9.34
C ASN A 28 -13.12 19.08 -8.30
N GLU A 29 -14.39 18.83 -8.63
CA GLU A 29 -15.33 18.12 -7.76
C GLU A 29 -14.89 16.66 -7.46
N GLN A 30 -14.02 16.07 -8.29
CA GLN A 30 -13.44 14.74 -8.08
C GLN A 30 -12.12 14.75 -7.28
N GLY A 31 -11.72 15.90 -6.72
CA GLY A 31 -10.48 16.02 -5.94
C GLY A 31 -9.19 16.05 -6.76
N ARG A 32 -9.27 16.24 -8.10
CA ARG A 32 -8.09 16.34 -8.96
C ARG A 32 -7.61 17.78 -9.08
N ILE A 33 -6.29 17.97 -9.01
CA ILE A 33 -5.63 19.25 -9.26
C ILE A 33 -5.76 19.57 -10.75
N LEU A 34 -6.37 20.70 -11.08
CA LEU A 34 -6.52 21.21 -12.44
C LEU A 34 -5.44 22.22 -12.81
N LYS A 35 -5.02 23.03 -11.84
CA LYS A 35 -4.04 24.09 -12.02
C LYS A 35 -3.33 24.36 -10.70
N ILE A 36 -2.03 24.63 -10.81
CA ILE A 36 -1.16 25.12 -9.74
C ILE A 36 -0.66 26.50 -10.20
N THR A 37 -0.81 27.52 -9.37
CA THR A 37 -0.24 28.87 -9.57
C THR A 37 0.58 29.24 -8.34
N HIS A 38 1.67 29.98 -8.52
CA HIS A 38 2.58 30.37 -7.44
C HIS A 38 3.21 31.74 -7.71
N ASP A 39 3.91 32.29 -6.72
CA ASP A 39 4.61 33.58 -6.78
C ASP A 39 3.69 34.72 -7.26
N ASP A 40 4.20 35.63 -8.10
CA ASP A 40 3.48 36.80 -8.63
C ASP A 40 2.16 36.45 -9.33
N ASP A 41 2.06 35.26 -9.93
CA ASP A 41 0.85 34.84 -10.64
C ASP A 41 -0.26 34.38 -9.71
N ALA A 42 0.08 33.92 -8.50
CA ALA A 42 -0.91 33.61 -7.48
C ALA A 42 -1.55 34.85 -6.87
N TYR A 43 -0.79 35.94 -6.68
CA TYR A 43 -1.32 37.21 -6.16
C TYR A 43 -2.44 37.78 -7.04
N LYS A 44 -2.37 37.56 -8.36
CA LYS A 44 -3.39 37.98 -9.34
C LYS A 44 -4.70 37.18 -9.22
N GLU A 45 -4.69 35.99 -8.64
CA GLU A 45 -5.86 35.11 -8.54
C GLU A 45 -6.70 35.31 -7.27
N GLY A 46 -6.32 36.25 -6.40
CA GLY A 46 -7.06 36.60 -5.18
C GLY A 46 -6.25 36.29 -3.92
N HIS A 47 -5.92 37.32 -3.17
CA HIS A 47 -5.06 37.22 -2.01
C HIS A 47 -5.88 36.83 -0.77
N ASN A 48 -5.58 35.69 -0.14
CA ASN A 48 -6.00 35.44 1.23
C ASN A 48 -4.76 35.53 2.12
N LYS A 49 -4.55 36.67 2.79
CA LYS A 49 -3.47 36.83 3.79
C LYS A 49 -3.83 35.97 5.00
N GLN A 50 -3.51 34.68 4.96
CA GLN A 50 -3.50 33.86 6.15
C GLN A 50 -2.19 34.12 6.89
N ASN A 51 -2.29 34.55 8.15
CA ASN A 51 -1.14 34.84 9.03
C ASN A 51 -0.47 33.57 9.57
N LYS A 52 -0.74 32.39 9.00
CA LYS A 52 -0.22 31.11 9.47
C LYS A 52 0.74 30.57 8.43
N LEU A 53 2.01 30.43 8.81
CA LEU A 53 3.02 29.81 7.95
C LEU A 53 2.75 28.31 7.87
N GLU A 54 2.12 27.88 6.77
CA GLU A 54 1.87 26.47 6.47
C GLU A 54 2.65 26.07 5.21
N ILE A 55 3.13 24.83 5.19
CA ILE A 55 3.73 24.22 4.01
C ILE A 55 2.85 23.09 3.50
N MET A 56 2.48 23.16 2.23
CA MET A 56 1.78 22.10 1.54
C MET A 56 2.77 21.14 0.88
N ILE A 57 2.58 19.85 1.10
CA ILE A 57 3.40 18.79 0.49
C ILE A 57 2.50 17.72 -0.14
N PRO A 58 2.98 16.96 -1.14
CA PRO A 58 2.30 15.76 -1.58
C PRO A 58 2.08 14.78 -0.42
N GLY A 59 0.92 14.12 -0.38
CA GLY A 59 0.65 13.09 0.61
C GLY A 59 1.58 11.89 0.44
N PHE A 60 1.99 11.27 1.55
CA PHE A 60 2.90 10.14 1.51
C PHE A 60 2.20 8.87 0.99
N ILE A 61 2.98 8.03 0.31
CA ILE A 61 2.54 6.72 -0.19
C ILE A 61 3.32 5.64 0.56
N ASN A 62 2.63 4.84 1.38
CA ASN A 62 3.23 3.67 1.99
C ASN A 62 3.11 2.45 1.05
N SER A 63 4.15 2.21 0.24
CA SER A 63 4.14 1.21 -0.83
C SER A 63 4.22 -0.24 -0.35
N HIS A 64 4.38 -0.51 0.94
CA HIS A 64 4.45 -1.86 1.46
C HIS A 64 4.09 -1.94 2.95
N VAL A 65 2.90 -2.50 3.24
CA VAL A 65 2.44 -2.69 4.61
C VAL A 65 1.59 -3.96 4.74
N HIS A 66 1.43 -4.44 5.99
CA HIS A 66 0.52 -5.52 6.37
C HIS A 66 -0.39 -5.05 7.51
N ILE A 67 -1.30 -4.11 7.25
CA ILE A 67 -2.14 -3.52 8.30
C ILE A 67 -3.14 -4.52 8.89
N GLY A 68 -3.34 -5.64 8.19
CA GLY A 68 -4.02 -6.83 8.69
C GLY A 68 -3.53 -7.39 10.02
N ASP A 69 -2.26 -7.14 10.34
CA ASP A 69 -1.60 -7.66 11.54
C ASP A 69 -1.59 -6.61 12.68
N SER A 70 -2.18 -5.44 12.45
CA SER A 70 -2.07 -4.28 13.36
C SER A 70 -2.69 -4.49 14.75
N PHE A 71 -3.53 -5.50 14.93
CA PHE A 71 -4.06 -5.88 16.24
C PHE A 71 -2.95 -6.43 17.17
N ALA A 72 -1.82 -6.84 16.61
CA ALA A 72 -0.68 -7.44 17.31
C ALA A 72 0.59 -6.57 17.23
N LYS A 73 0.47 -5.26 16.98
CA LYS A 73 1.60 -4.33 17.10
C LYS A 73 2.30 -4.54 18.45
N GLU A 74 3.64 -4.50 18.45
CA GLU A 74 4.49 -4.73 19.62
C GLU A 74 4.45 -6.12 20.28
N ALA A 75 3.57 -7.05 19.85
CA ALA A 75 3.50 -8.38 20.46
C ALA A 75 4.80 -9.20 20.30
N GLY A 76 5.57 -8.89 19.24
CA GLY A 76 6.87 -9.50 18.93
C GLY A 76 8.07 -8.86 19.62
N PHE A 77 7.88 -7.89 20.52
CA PHE A 77 9.00 -7.21 21.17
C PHE A 77 9.96 -8.20 21.83
N ASN A 78 11.27 -7.98 21.61
CA ASN A 78 12.36 -8.84 22.10
C ASN A 78 12.33 -10.31 21.61
N LYS A 79 11.74 -10.57 20.43
CA LYS A 79 11.77 -11.87 19.74
C LYS A 79 12.49 -11.74 18.40
N ASN A 80 13.08 -12.83 17.93
CA ASN A 80 13.71 -12.86 16.60
C ASN A 80 12.68 -13.08 15.48
N LEU A 81 13.04 -12.76 14.23
CA LEU A 81 12.12 -12.85 13.08
C LEU A 81 11.46 -14.24 12.96
N LYS A 82 12.23 -15.33 13.16
CA LYS A 82 11.70 -16.69 13.05
C LYS A 82 10.63 -16.96 14.12
N GLU A 83 10.82 -16.48 15.34
CA GLU A 83 9.84 -16.61 16.43
C GLU A 83 8.56 -15.81 16.17
N ILE A 84 8.66 -14.71 15.42
CA ILE A 84 7.51 -13.84 15.12
C ILE A 84 6.73 -14.35 13.92
N VAL A 85 7.39 -14.64 12.78
CA VAL A 85 6.71 -14.79 11.48
C VAL A 85 6.75 -16.19 10.86
N ALA A 86 7.55 -17.14 11.37
CA ALA A 86 7.70 -18.43 10.70
C ALA A 86 6.43 -19.30 10.83
N PRO A 87 5.86 -19.82 9.72
CA PRO A 87 4.81 -20.82 9.79
C PRO A 87 5.32 -22.15 10.38
N PRO A 88 4.48 -22.96 11.05
CA PRO A 88 3.12 -22.66 11.49
C PRO A 88 3.04 -22.00 12.88
N ASP A 89 4.13 -22.03 13.66
CA ASP A 89 4.12 -21.75 15.11
C ASP A 89 4.57 -20.33 15.52
N GLY A 90 4.96 -19.50 14.56
CA GLY A 90 5.32 -18.11 14.79
C GLY A 90 4.20 -17.35 15.51
N LEU A 91 4.57 -16.42 16.38
CA LEU A 91 3.63 -15.65 17.21
C LEU A 91 2.52 -15.02 16.36
N LYS A 92 2.84 -14.50 15.17
CA LYS A 92 1.88 -13.93 14.22
C LYS A 92 0.78 -14.93 13.85
N HIS A 93 1.14 -16.17 13.51
CA HIS A 93 0.16 -17.19 13.12
C HIS A 93 -0.77 -17.54 14.29
N LYS A 94 -0.21 -17.75 15.48
CA LYS A 94 -0.99 -18.04 16.71
C LYS A 94 -1.97 -16.92 17.02
N LEU A 95 -1.51 -15.67 16.99
CA LEU A 95 -2.34 -14.49 17.23
C LEU A 95 -3.42 -14.30 16.16
N LEU A 96 -3.10 -14.51 14.88
CA LEU A 96 -4.06 -14.42 13.78
C LEU A 96 -5.19 -15.45 13.85
N HIS A 97 -4.91 -16.64 14.40
CA HIS A 97 -5.90 -17.68 14.62
C HIS A 97 -6.77 -17.43 15.85
N ALA A 98 -6.20 -16.88 16.93
CA ALA A 98 -6.92 -16.67 18.19
C ALA A 98 -7.76 -15.39 18.22
N VAL A 99 -7.38 -14.35 17.48
CA VAL A 99 -8.03 -13.05 17.56
C VAL A 99 -9.38 -13.01 16.82
N SER A 100 -10.37 -12.35 17.41
CA SER A 100 -11.69 -12.19 16.81
C SER A 100 -11.66 -11.34 15.53
N LYS A 101 -12.65 -11.53 14.64
CA LYS A 101 -12.83 -10.71 13.42
C LYS A 101 -12.94 -9.22 13.76
N GLU A 102 -13.67 -8.88 14.82
CA GLU A 102 -13.87 -7.51 15.30
C GLU A 102 -12.55 -6.84 15.73
N SER A 103 -11.71 -7.56 16.48
CA SER A 103 -10.40 -7.07 16.89
C SER A 103 -9.47 -6.84 15.70
N LYS A 104 -9.52 -7.69 14.66
CA LYS A 104 -8.78 -7.44 13.40
C LYS A 104 -9.26 -6.17 12.70
N ILE A 105 -10.58 -6.01 12.55
CA ILE A 105 -11.18 -4.82 11.92
C ILE A 105 -10.78 -3.56 12.68
N LYS A 106 -10.87 -3.57 14.02
CA LYS A 106 -10.45 -2.45 14.87
C LYS A 106 -8.97 -2.13 14.68
N GLY A 107 -8.10 -3.14 14.66
CA GLY A 107 -6.67 -2.97 14.42
C GLY A 107 -6.37 -2.32 13.07
N ILE A 108 -7.03 -2.78 12.00
CA ILE A 108 -6.89 -2.22 10.64
C ILE A 108 -7.37 -0.76 10.61
N LYS A 109 -8.54 -0.46 11.18
CA LYS A 109 -9.09 0.92 11.27
C LYS A 109 -8.12 1.86 11.99
N ASN A 110 -7.57 1.42 13.13
CA ASN A 110 -6.61 2.22 13.88
C ASN A 110 -5.32 2.48 13.09
N ALA A 111 -4.77 1.46 12.41
CA ALA A 111 -3.56 1.63 11.60
C ALA A 111 -3.78 2.58 10.40
N ALA A 112 -4.97 2.53 9.79
CA ALA A 112 -5.36 3.50 8.77
C ALA A 112 -5.43 4.94 9.32
N LEU A 113 -6.07 5.15 10.47
CA LEU A 113 -6.14 6.47 11.10
C LEU A 113 -4.76 7.01 11.47
N GLU A 114 -3.87 6.14 11.95
CA GLU A 114 -2.48 6.47 12.26
C GLU A 114 -1.68 6.86 11.00
N MET A 115 -1.88 6.15 9.89
CA MET A 115 -1.28 6.55 8.60
C MET A 115 -1.76 7.94 8.17
N LEU A 116 -3.07 8.20 8.25
CA LEU A 116 -3.66 9.48 7.90
C LEU A 116 -3.14 10.62 8.79
N SER A 117 -3.03 10.41 10.11
CA SER A 117 -2.51 11.42 11.04
C SER A 117 -1.03 11.76 10.79
N ASN A 118 -0.29 10.86 10.14
CA ASN A 118 1.11 11.07 9.75
C ASN A 118 1.27 11.50 8.28
N GLY A 119 0.19 11.92 7.62
CA GLY A 119 0.24 12.46 6.26
C GLY A 119 0.31 11.41 5.14
N THR A 120 0.17 10.13 5.45
CA THR A 120 0.02 9.09 4.42
C THR A 120 -1.39 9.15 3.86
N THR A 121 -1.51 9.26 2.54
CA THR A 121 -2.81 9.33 1.82
C THR A 121 -3.09 8.08 0.99
N CYS A 122 -2.06 7.29 0.70
CA CYS A 122 -2.14 6.05 -0.06
C CYS A 122 -1.31 4.94 0.58
N PHE A 123 -1.76 3.69 0.51
CA PHE A 123 -0.93 2.54 0.89
C PHE A 123 -1.17 1.29 0.03
N VAL A 124 -0.22 0.36 0.05
CA VAL A 124 -0.34 -0.95 -0.60
C VAL A 124 -0.25 -2.04 0.46
N ASP A 125 -1.37 -2.74 0.70
CA ASP A 125 -1.44 -3.82 1.68
C ASP A 125 -1.16 -5.18 1.03
N PHE A 126 -0.27 -5.94 1.66
CA PHE A 126 0.06 -7.31 1.28
C PHE A 126 -0.81 -8.28 2.10
N ARG A 127 -1.99 -8.57 1.55
CA ARG A 127 -3.06 -9.22 2.30
C ARG A 127 -2.93 -10.73 2.33
N GLU A 128 -2.68 -11.27 3.52
CA GLU A 128 -2.67 -12.70 3.79
C GLU A 128 -4.09 -13.29 3.97
N ARG A 129 -4.21 -14.62 4.02
CA ARG A 129 -5.46 -15.38 4.21
C ARG A 129 -6.47 -15.27 3.05
N GLY A 130 -5.99 -15.18 1.81
CA GLY A 130 -6.83 -15.26 0.62
C GLY A 130 -8.02 -14.29 0.65
N ASN A 131 -9.17 -14.77 0.17
CA ASN A 131 -10.39 -13.95 0.08
C ASN A 131 -10.93 -13.49 1.43
N GLU A 132 -10.82 -14.31 2.49
CA GLU A 132 -11.26 -13.93 3.85
C GLU A 132 -10.49 -12.69 4.34
N GLY A 133 -9.16 -12.70 4.16
CA GLY A 133 -8.33 -11.55 4.53
C GLY A 133 -8.68 -10.29 3.75
N ILE A 134 -8.95 -10.43 2.44
CA ILE A 134 -9.35 -9.32 1.57
C ILE A 134 -10.70 -8.75 2.01
N GLU A 135 -11.68 -9.61 2.32
CA GLU A 135 -13.01 -9.19 2.77
C GLU A 135 -12.91 -8.42 4.09
N ILE A 136 -12.16 -8.94 5.07
CA ILE A 136 -11.94 -8.26 6.36
C ILE A 136 -11.30 -6.88 6.16
N LEU A 137 -10.31 -6.79 5.27
CA LEU A 137 -9.64 -5.52 4.96
C LEU A 137 -10.61 -4.52 4.32
N ARG A 138 -11.38 -4.95 3.31
CA ARG A 138 -12.39 -4.09 2.66
C ARG A 138 -13.48 -3.64 3.65
N GLN A 139 -13.95 -4.54 4.51
CA GLN A 139 -14.91 -4.20 5.57
C GLN A 139 -14.35 -3.17 6.54
N ALA A 140 -13.08 -3.30 6.92
CA ALA A 140 -12.44 -2.35 7.83
C ALA A 140 -12.21 -0.97 7.17
N LEU A 141 -12.03 -0.92 5.85
CA LEU A 141 -11.72 0.29 5.09
C LEU A 141 -12.94 0.93 4.42
N SER A 142 -14.15 0.41 4.60
CA SER A 142 -15.37 0.91 3.92
C SER A 142 -15.63 2.40 4.15
N ASP A 143 -15.25 2.91 5.32
CA ASP A 143 -15.50 4.28 5.76
C ASP A 143 -14.23 5.15 5.72
N ASN A 144 -13.15 4.65 5.11
CA ASN A 144 -11.83 5.28 5.15
C ASN A 144 -11.61 6.27 3.99
N LEU A 145 -10.88 7.35 4.26
CA LEU A 145 -10.46 8.37 3.30
C LEU A 145 -9.16 8.02 2.55
N LEU A 146 -8.44 6.98 2.98
CA LEU A 146 -7.18 6.57 2.34
C LEU A 146 -7.41 5.80 1.04
N ASN A 147 -6.69 6.20 0.01
CA ASN A 147 -6.54 5.37 -1.18
C ASN A 147 -5.72 4.12 -0.82
N HIS A 148 -6.06 2.99 -1.41
CA HIS A 148 -5.37 1.75 -1.10
C HIS A 148 -5.36 0.78 -2.28
N VAL A 149 -4.33 -0.07 -2.30
CA VAL A 149 -4.21 -1.20 -3.23
C VAL A 149 -4.08 -2.46 -2.38
N ILE A 150 -4.93 -3.44 -2.64
CA ILE A 150 -4.90 -4.73 -1.93
C ILE A 150 -4.20 -5.76 -2.81
N LEU A 151 -3.04 -6.23 -2.38
CA LEU A 151 -2.30 -7.31 -3.01
C LEU A 151 -2.54 -8.62 -2.27
N GLY A 152 -3.47 -9.42 -2.78
CA GLY A 152 -3.90 -10.67 -2.16
C GLY A 152 -2.86 -11.78 -2.26
N ARG A 153 -2.78 -12.60 -1.22
CA ARG A 153 -1.95 -13.82 -1.19
C ARG A 153 -2.83 -15.06 -1.29
N PHE A 154 -2.47 -15.95 -2.20
CA PHE A 154 -3.04 -17.29 -2.32
C PHE A 154 -2.07 -18.33 -1.73
N ASN A 155 -2.59 -19.45 -1.23
CA ASN A 155 -1.79 -20.57 -0.77
C ASN A 155 -1.67 -21.64 -1.88
N ASP A 156 -2.79 -21.96 -2.50
CA ASP A 156 -2.92 -23.04 -3.47
C ASP A 156 -3.31 -22.55 -4.86
N VAL A 157 -3.17 -23.45 -5.84
CA VAL A 157 -3.45 -23.17 -7.25
C VAL A 157 -4.91 -22.73 -7.44
N ASP A 158 -5.84 -23.39 -6.75
CA ASP A 158 -7.28 -23.16 -6.89
C ASP A 158 -7.71 -21.79 -6.34
N GLU A 159 -6.92 -21.21 -5.42
CA GLU A 159 -7.18 -19.88 -4.87
C GLU A 159 -6.73 -18.75 -5.81
N ILE A 160 -5.82 -18.99 -6.75
CA ILE A 160 -5.23 -17.93 -7.59
C ILE A 160 -6.32 -17.11 -8.29
N PHE A 161 -7.28 -17.78 -8.93
CA PHE A 161 -8.34 -17.10 -9.67
C PHE A 161 -9.24 -16.27 -8.76
N SER A 162 -9.68 -16.85 -7.65
CA SER A 162 -10.60 -16.15 -6.72
C SER A 162 -9.92 -14.97 -6.05
N VAL A 163 -8.67 -15.12 -5.60
CA VAL A 163 -7.87 -14.03 -5.01
C VAL A 163 -7.59 -12.93 -6.04
N MET A 164 -7.19 -13.29 -7.26
CA MET A 164 -6.95 -12.33 -8.33
C MET A 164 -8.22 -11.54 -8.68
N ASN A 165 -9.41 -12.12 -8.57
CA ASN A 165 -10.66 -11.40 -8.80
C ASN A 165 -11.01 -10.44 -7.65
N SER A 166 -10.80 -10.87 -6.40
CA SER A 166 -11.18 -10.10 -5.20
C SER A 166 -10.21 -8.96 -4.84
N ALA A 167 -8.92 -9.12 -5.19
CA ALA A 167 -7.84 -8.18 -4.91
C ALA A 167 -7.53 -7.26 -6.10
N ASP A 168 -6.72 -6.22 -5.88
CA ASP A 168 -6.25 -5.31 -6.94
C ASP A 168 -4.97 -5.85 -7.61
N GLY A 169 -4.35 -6.86 -7.00
CA GLY A 169 -3.22 -7.62 -7.53
C GLY A 169 -2.80 -8.74 -6.59
N ILE A 170 -1.60 -9.28 -6.79
CA ILE A 170 -1.07 -10.41 -6.01
C ILE A 170 0.17 -9.99 -5.21
N GLY A 171 0.20 -10.37 -3.94
CA GLY A 171 1.32 -10.14 -3.01
C GLY A 171 1.98 -11.46 -2.59
N LEU A 172 3.02 -11.89 -3.30
CA LEU A 172 3.73 -13.14 -3.03
C LEU A 172 4.67 -13.00 -1.82
N ALA A 173 4.58 -13.96 -0.88
CA ALA A 173 5.46 -14.05 0.29
C ALA A 173 6.91 -14.41 -0.08
N SER A 174 7.07 -15.20 -1.13
CA SER A 174 8.38 -15.51 -1.72
C SER A 174 8.14 -16.09 -3.12
N TYR A 175 9.17 -16.06 -3.96
CA TYR A 175 9.08 -16.67 -5.28
C TYR A 175 9.37 -18.18 -5.27
N GLY A 176 10.03 -18.69 -4.23
CA GLY A 176 10.41 -20.10 -4.13
C GLY A 176 9.23 -21.08 -4.12
N VAL A 177 8.05 -20.61 -3.72
CA VAL A 177 6.81 -21.42 -3.68
C VAL A 177 6.05 -21.47 -5.01
N ILE A 178 6.58 -20.84 -6.07
CA ILE A 178 5.93 -20.72 -7.38
C ILE A 178 6.47 -21.79 -8.34
N ASN A 179 5.77 -22.93 -8.38
CA ASN A 179 6.02 -24.01 -9.34
C ASN A 179 5.49 -23.67 -10.75
N ASP A 180 5.82 -24.49 -11.74
CA ASP A 180 5.49 -24.21 -13.15
C ASP A 180 3.98 -24.14 -13.44
N GLN A 181 3.15 -24.90 -12.70
CA GLN A 181 1.70 -24.80 -12.79
C GLN A 181 1.21 -23.42 -12.32
N LYS A 182 1.66 -22.95 -11.15
CA LYS A 182 1.35 -21.62 -10.62
C LYS A 182 1.84 -20.53 -11.59
N LYS A 183 3.04 -20.68 -12.18
CA LYS A 183 3.57 -19.73 -13.18
C LYS A 183 2.65 -19.59 -14.39
N LYS A 184 2.20 -20.69 -14.97
CA LYS A 184 1.33 -20.69 -16.15
C LYS A 184 0.05 -19.91 -15.87
N ILE A 185 -0.61 -20.23 -14.75
CA ILE A 185 -1.86 -19.59 -14.35
C ILE A 185 -1.65 -18.10 -14.06
N LEU A 186 -0.60 -17.74 -13.33
CA LEU A 186 -0.30 -16.33 -13.04
C LEU A 186 -0.05 -15.52 -14.31
N LYS A 187 0.66 -16.07 -15.31
CA LYS A 187 0.88 -15.40 -16.60
C LYS A 187 -0.44 -15.17 -17.34
N GLU A 188 -1.27 -16.19 -17.43
CA GLU A 188 -2.58 -16.10 -18.09
C GLU A 188 -3.48 -15.08 -17.39
N GLN A 189 -3.57 -15.11 -16.06
CA GLN A 189 -4.38 -14.17 -15.30
C GLN A 189 -3.86 -12.74 -15.38
N LYS A 190 -2.54 -12.55 -15.30
CA LYS A 190 -1.91 -11.24 -15.46
C LYS A 190 -2.20 -10.64 -16.84
N HIS A 191 -2.09 -11.42 -17.91
CA HIS A 191 -2.42 -10.96 -19.26
C HIS A 191 -3.90 -10.59 -19.43
N LYS A 192 -4.81 -11.33 -18.76
CA LYS A 192 -6.25 -11.06 -18.83
C LYS A 192 -6.68 -9.84 -18.02
N THR A 193 -6.04 -9.58 -16.90
CA THR A 193 -6.51 -8.60 -15.91
C THR A 193 -5.66 -7.34 -15.82
N ASN A 194 -4.42 -7.37 -16.35
CA ASN A 194 -3.40 -6.35 -16.17
C ASN A 194 -3.11 -6.00 -14.70
N LYS A 195 -3.45 -6.89 -13.75
CA LYS A 195 -3.19 -6.70 -12.33
C LYS A 195 -1.72 -6.91 -12.00
N ILE A 196 -1.24 -6.11 -11.05
CA ILE A 196 0.17 -6.15 -10.63
C ILE A 196 0.47 -7.37 -9.77
N ILE A 197 1.67 -7.91 -9.91
CA ILE A 197 2.19 -8.98 -9.06
C ILE A 197 3.46 -8.49 -8.36
N ALA A 198 3.42 -8.38 -7.04
CA ALA A 198 4.56 -8.04 -6.21
C ALA A 198 5.09 -9.27 -5.47
N CYS A 199 6.38 -9.30 -5.18
CA CYS A 199 7.02 -10.43 -4.49
C CYS A 199 8.10 -9.96 -3.51
N HIS A 200 8.10 -10.53 -2.31
CA HIS A 200 9.19 -10.36 -1.35
C HIS A 200 10.41 -11.16 -1.82
N VAL A 201 11.56 -10.50 -1.92
CA VAL A 201 12.82 -11.12 -2.34
C VAL A 201 13.94 -10.62 -1.45
N GLY A 202 14.70 -11.54 -0.86
CA GLY A 202 15.82 -11.18 -0.01
C GLY A 202 15.40 -10.53 1.31
N GLU A 203 14.31 -11.00 1.94
CA GLU A 203 13.92 -10.52 3.27
C GLU A 203 14.92 -10.97 4.36
N ARG A 204 15.45 -12.20 4.24
CA ARG A 204 16.44 -12.76 5.16
C ARG A 204 17.78 -13.10 4.50
N VAL A 205 17.73 -13.79 3.37
CA VAL A 205 18.91 -14.20 2.60
C VAL A 205 18.64 -13.93 1.13
N ARG A 206 19.61 -13.32 0.46
CA ARG A 206 19.52 -13.05 -0.98
C ARG A 206 19.91 -14.27 -1.79
N GLU A 207 18.95 -14.83 -2.51
CA GLU A 207 19.18 -15.95 -3.43
C GLU A 207 19.28 -15.46 -4.88
N LYS A 208 20.50 -15.32 -5.41
CA LYS A 208 20.74 -14.87 -6.80
C LYS A 208 20.00 -15.72 -7.84
N LYS A 209 19.83 -17.02 -7.60
CA LYS A 209 19.10 -17.94 -8.49
C LYS A 209 17.63 -17.55 -8.61
N VAL A 210 16.99 -17.23 -7.49
CA VAL A 210 15.58 -16.79 -7.44
C VAL A 210 15.39 -15.49 -8.22
N LEU A 211 16.29 -14.51 -8.04
CA LEU A 211 16.20 -13.25 -8.78
C LEU A 211 16.33 -13.44 -10.29
N LYS A 212 17.30 -14.26 -10.75
CA LYS A 212 17.45 -14.60 -12.16
C LYS A 212 16.20 -15.27 -12.72
N GLN A 213 15.57 -16.14 -11.93
CA GLN A 213 14.35 -16.82 -12.32
C GLN A 213 13.17 -15.85 -12.45
N ILE A 214 12.99 -14.93 -11.49
CA ILE A 214 11.95 -13.89 -11.55
C ILE A 214 12.06 -13.07 -12.86
N ILE A 215 13.28 -12.63 -13.18
CA ILE A 215 13.55 -11.85 -14.41
C ILE A 215 13.23 -12.67 -15.67
N LYS A 216 13.63 -13.95 -15.70
CA LYS A 216 13.36 -14.85 -16.83
C LYS A 216 11.86 -15.11 -17.01
N ASP A 217 11.15 -15.31 -15.91
CA ASP A 217 9.75 -15.71 -15.94
C ASP A 217 8.82 -14.52 -16.27
N LYS A 218 9.24 -13.26 -16.02
CA LYS A 218 8.50 -12.01 -16.32
C LYS A 218 7.10 -11.96 -15.71
N ILE A 219 6.93 -12.57 -14.53
CA ILE A 219 5.65 -12.61 -13.81
C ILE A 219 5.54 -11.47 -12.80
N VAL A 220 6.62 -11.20 -12.06
CA VAL A 220 6.64 -10.19 -10.99
C VAL A 220 6.95 -8.82 -11.57
N ASP A 221 6.14 -7.82 -11.20
CA ASP A 221 6.29 -6.41 -11.57
C ASP A 221 7.09 -5.63 -10.52
N VAL A 222 6.93 -5.98 -9.24
CA VAL A 222 7.52 -5.25 -8.11
C VAL A 222 8.24 -6.21 -7.17
N ILE A 223 9.48 -5.90 -6.84
CA ILE A 223 10.26 -6.61 -5.83
C ILE A 223 10.22 -5.82 -4.52
N ILE A 224 9.85 -6.49 -3.43
CA ILE A 224 9.87 -5.94 -2.07
C ILE A 224 11.13 -6.38 -1.34
N HIS A 225 11.67 -5.48 -0.50
CA HIS A 225 12.94 -5.54 0.20
C HIS A 225 14.17 -5.43 -0.70
N GLY A 226 14.47 -6.47 -1.49
CA GLY A 226 15.64 -6.46 -2.38
C GLY A 226 16.96 -6.22 -1.64
N THR A 227 17.08 -6.66 -0.38
CA THR A 227 18.28 -6.41 0.43
C THR A 227 19.53 -7.04 -0.20
N GLN A 228 20.69 -6.43 0.06
CA GLN A 228 21.97 -6.83 -0.52
C GLN A 228 22.63 -7.96 0.24
#